data_AF-A0A158BFU1-F1
#
_entry.id   AF-A0A158BFU1-F1
#
_cell.length_a   1.000
_cell.length_b   1.000
_cell.length_c   1.000
_cell.angle_alpha   90.00
_cell.angle_beta   90.00
_cell.angle_gamma   90.00
#
_symmetry.space_group_name_H-M   'P 1'
#
loop_
_entity.id
_entity.type
_entity.pdbx_description
1 polymer ?
#
loop_
_entity_poly.entity_id
_entity_poly.type
_entity_poly.pdbx_seq_one_letter_code
_entity_poly.pdbx_strand_id
1 'polypeptide(L)'
;MIAHDLPLAKLVSMLGVTRRVVTGLIDAGFVTPERGPRKELRFSFQDVVLLRTALRLRAADVPPRKISQALARLKSDLPDELPLSGLRVTAEGGSVVVKTGPSQWDAVTGQLLLDFEVAEVKGNVVLLDATPERKEAAATQAGEWYELGGQLMKTDARGAERAYRRAIELSPEPHYGAYVDLGALLCEEEHRCGDALAVFDKALMHFPTDAVLHFNRAVALEGIGQIDEAVQSYRRCLEADPDYADAHHNLAILLDRRGDRQGLIRHLNAYRKLSS
;
A
#
# COMPACT_ATOMS: atom_id res chain seq x y z
N MET A 1 2.37 -12.87 -22.57
CA MET A 1 1.79 -12.43 -23.85
C MET A 1 1.09 -11.12 -23.56
N ILE A 2 1.33 -10.06 -24.34
CA ILE A 2 0.70 -8.76 -24.11
C ILE A 2 -0.77 -8.87 -24.57
N ALA A 3 -1.73 -8.63 -23.66
CA ALA A 3 -3.15 -8.67 -24.00
C ALA A 3 -3.56 -7.45 -24.88
N HIS A 4 -4.04 -7.72 -26.09
CA HIS A 4 -4.51 -6.70 -27.05
C HIS A 4 -6.04 -6.76 -27.17
N ASP A 5 -6.73 -6.11 -26.23
CA ASP A 5 -8.21 -6.20 -26.17
C ASP A 5 -8.91 -4.93 -26.67
N LEU A 6 -8.21 -3.80 -26.82
CA LEU A 6 -8.85 -2.53 -27.13
C LEU A 6 -9.02 -2.31 -28.65
N PRO A 7 -10.25 -2.15 -29.19
CA PRO A 7 -10.44 -1.87 -30.61
C PRO A 7 -10.17 -0.40 -30.96
N LEU A 8 -9.70 -0.14 -32.18
CA LEU A 8 -9.39 1.21 -32.70
C LEU A 8 -10.50 2.24 -32.45
N ALA A 9 -11.76 1.87 -32.64
CA ALA A 9 -12.88 2.81 -32.48
C ALA A 9 -13.01 3.32 -31.05
N LYS A 10 -12.79 2.45 -30.05
CA LYS A 10 -12.83 2.80 -28.63
C LYS A 10 -11.60 3.62 -28.25
N LEU A 11 -10.42 3.28 -28.78
CA LEU A 11 -9.18 4.03 -28.59
C LEU A 11 -9.29 5.50 -29.07
N VAL A 12 -9.82 5.70 -30.29
CA VAL A 12 -10.05 7.02 -30.89
C VAL A 12 -10.95 7.88 -30.00
N SER A 13 -12.04 7.30 -29.49
CA SER A 13 -12.95 7.95 -28.54
C SER A 13 -12.24 8.31 -27.23
N MET A 14 -11.48 7.37 -26.65
CA MET A 14 -10.76 7.56 -25.40
C MET A 14 -9.65 8.63 -25.47
N LEU A 15 -9.00 8.77 -26.62
CA LEU A 15 -7.94 9.75 -26.82
C LEU A 15 -8.46 11.10 -27.32
N GLY A 16 -9.74 11.19 -27.73
CA GLY A 16 -10.32 12.41 -28.29
C GLY A 16 -9.67 12.84 -29.61
N VAL A 17 -9.15 11.88 -30.40
CA VAL A 17 -8.43 12.15 -31.66
C VAL A 17 -9.03 11.41 -32.84
N THR A 18 -8.76 11.85 -34.07
CA THR A 18 -9.29 11.18 -35.26
C THR A 18 -8.52 9.88 -35.57
N ARG A 19 -9.18 8.95 -36.29
CA ARG A 19 -8.54 7.71 -36.76
C ARG A 19 -7.24 7.98 -37.52
N ARG A 20 -7.19 9.02 -38.36
CA ARG A 20 -5.99 9.40 -39.12
C ARG A 20 -4.81 9.71 -38.22
N VAL A 21 -5.03 10.34 -37.06
CA VAL A 21 -3.96 10.63 -36.10
C VAL A 21 -3.40 9.35 -35.51
N VAL A 22 -4.27 8.39 -35.14
CA VAL A 22 -3.82 7.09 -34.61
C VAL A 22 -3.08 6.29 -35.68
N THR A 23 -3.55 6.28 -36.93
CA THR A 23 -2.88 5.58 -38.03
C THR A 23 -1.49 6.15 -38.32
N GLY A 24 -1.35 7.49 -38.34
CA GLY A 24 -0.03 8.11 -38.51
C GLY A 24 0.97 7.80 -37.39
N LEU A 25 0.49 7.54 -36.16
CA LEU A 25 1.35 7.12 -35.05
C LEU A 25 1.76 5.63 -35.14
N ILE A 26 0.90 4.79 -35.73
CA ILE A 26 1.25 3.40 -36.06
C ILE A 26 2.30 3.38 -37.19
N ASP A 27 2.08 4.15 -38.25
CA ASP A 27 2.99 4.20 -39.41
C ASP A 27 4.38 4.76 -39.03
N ALA A 28 4.42 5.65 -38.04
CA ALA A 28 5.67 6.17 -37.47
C ALA A 28 6.33 5.21 -36.44
N GLY A 29 5.75 4.03 -36.21
CA GLY A 29 6.34 2.97 -35.38
C GLY A 29 6.23 3.19 -33.87
N PHE A 30 5.39 4.12 -33.41
CA PHE A 30 5.24 4.42 -31.98
C PHE A 30 4.50 3.31 -31.22
N VAL A 31 3.64 2.58 -31.92
CA VAL A 31 2.86 1.46 -31.38
C VAL A 31 2.73 0.37 -32.44
N THR A 32 2.63 -0.88 -31.99
CA THR A 32 2.58 -2.05 -32.87
C THR A 32 1.36 -2.89 -32.50
N PRO A 33 0.14 -2.44 -32.88
CA PRO A 33 -1.08 -3.14 -32.53
C PRO A 33 -1.17 -4.50 -33.22
N GLU A 34 -1.77 -5.47 -32.52
CA GLU A 34 -2.06 -6.78 -33.09
C GLU A 34 -3.31 -6.74 -33.97
N ARG A 35 -3.41 -7.71 -34.89
CA ARG A 35 -4.61 -7.91 -35.71
C ARG A 35 -5.45 -9.02 -35.11
N GLY A 36 -6.67 -8.68 -34.70
CA GLY A 36 -7.65 -9.65 -34.23
C GLY A 36 -8.17 -10.56 -35.35
N PRO A 37 -9.03 -11.55 -35.01
CA PRO A 37 -9.54 -12.57 -35.95
C PRO A 37 -10.30 -12.00 -37.15
N ARG A 38 -10.81 -10.76 -37.05
CA ARG A 38 -11.48 -10.03 -38.16
C ARG A 38 -10.56 -9.01 -38.86
N LYS A 39 -9.25 -9.15 -38.75
CA LYS A 39 -8.22 -8.19 -39.23
C LYS A 39 -8.34 -6.78 -38.65
N GLU A 40 -9.06 -6.63 -37.54
CA GLU A 40 -9.20 -5.36 -36.84
C GLU A 40 -7.98 -5.06 -35.97
N LEU A 41 -7.59 -3.79 -35.87
CA LEU A 41 -6.48 -3.36 -35.03
C LEU A 41 -6.89 -3.39 -33.56
N ARG A 42 -6.11 -4.12 -32.77
CA ARG A 42 -6.25 -4.29 -31.33
C ARG A 42 -5.03 -3.71 -30.63
N PHE A 43 -5.26 -2.92 -29.60
CA PHE A 43 -4.23 -2.16 -28.90
C PHE A 43 -4.08 -2.70 -27.49
N SER A 44 -2.83 -2.80 -27.06
CA SER A 44 -2.47 -3.10 -25.69
C SER A 44 -2.61 -1.85 -24.80
N PHE A 45 -2.52 -2.05 -23.49
CA PHE A 45 -2.43 -0.94 -22.55
C PHE A 45 -1.19 -0.08 -22.82
N GLN A 46 -0.04 -0.72 -23.08
CA GLN A 46 1.20 -0.03 -23.38
C GLN A 46 1.03 0.90 -24.60
N ASP A 47 0.32 0.45 -25.63
CA ASP A 47 0.01 1.27 -26.80
C ASP A 47 -0.82 2.51 -26.43
N VAL A 48 -1.80 2.37 -25.54
CA VAL A 48 -2.65 3.49 -25.09
C VAL A 48 -1.81 4.55 -24.36
N VAL A 49 -0.91 4.13 -23.47
CA VAL A 49 -0.03 5.04 -22.71
C VAL A 49 0.94 5.75 -23.65
N LEU A 50 1.56 5.03 -24.58
CA LEU A 50 2.47 5.59 -25.57
C LEU A 50 1.75 6.60 -26.47
N LEU A 51 0.56 6.28 -26.98
CA LEU A 51 -0.23 7.17 -27.82
C LEU A 51 -0.67 8.43 -27.09
N ARG A 52 -1.16 8.32 -25.84
CA ARG A 52 -1.55 9.48 -25.02
C ARG A 52 -0.36 10.40 -24.76
N THR A 53 0.80 9.82 -24.49
CA THR A 53 2.03 10.57 -24.24
C THR A 53 2.51 11.26 -25.52
N ALA A 54 2.50 10.57 -26.66
CA ALA A 54 2.83 11.14 -27.96
C ALA A 54 1.96 12.37 -28.30
N LEU A 55 0.66 12.26 -28.09
CA LEU A 55 -0.30 13.34 -28.36
C LEU A 55 -0.05 14.56 -27.50
N ARG A 56 0.26 14.38 -26.21
CA ARG A 56 0.55 15.47 -25.29
C ARG A 56 1.86 16.17 -25.60
N LEU A 57 2.91 15.41 -25.90
CA LEU A 57 4.19 15.99 -26.29
C LEU A 57 4.08 16.78 -27.59
N ARG A 58 3.29 16.29 -28.54
CA ARG A 58 3.00 17.02 -29.78
C ARG A 58 2.19 18.30 -29.53
N ALA A 59 1.20 18.27 -28.63
CA ALA A 59 0.42 19.46 -28.27
C ALA A 59 1.27 20.52 -27.54
N ALA A 60 2.40 20.11 -26.96
CA ALA A 60 3.40 20.99 -26.35
C ALA A 60 4.54 21.38 -27.33
N ASP A 61 4.34 21.22 -28.64
CA ASP A 61 5.29 21.55 -29.71
C ASP A 61 6.69 20.90 -29.56
N VAL A 62 6.77 19.74 -28.90
CA VAL A 62 8.03 19.00 -28.77
C VAL A 62 8.47 18.45 -30.14
N PRO A 63 9.74 18.60 -30.55
CA PRO A 63 10.22 18.10 -31.83
C PRO A 63 9.98 16.59 -32.00
N PRO A 64 9.49 16.12 -33.16
CA PRO A 64 9.12 14.71 -33.37
C PRO A 64 10.22 13.71 -33.01
N ARG A 65 11.48 14.05 -33.28
CA ARG A 65 12.64 13.20 -32.93
C ARG A 65 12.79 12.99 -31.42
N LYS A 66 12.53 14.01 -30.60
CA LYS A 66 12.58 13.91 -29.15
C LYS A 66 11.40 13.11 -28.60
N ILE A 67 10.22 13.25 -29.22
CA ILE A 67 9.04 12.43 -28.90
C ILE A 67 9.34 10.95 -29.12
N SER A 68 9.92 10.58 -30.27
CA SER A 68 10.30 9.20 -30.57
C SER A 68 11.31 8.62 -29.58
N GLN A 69 12.31 9.40 -29.16
CA GLN A 69 13.29 8.94 -28.17
C GLN A 69 12.67 8.75 -26.78
N ALA A 70 11.82 9.67 -26.35
CA ALA A 70 11.13 9.59 -25.06
C ALA A 70 10.21 8.36 -25.00
N LEU A 71 9.47 8.09 -26.07
CA LEU A 71 8.53 6.97 -26.13
C LEU A 71 9.24 5.62 -26.23
N ALA A 72 10.39 5.54 -26.91
CA ALA A 72 11.18 4.31 -26.99
C ALA A 72 11.70 3.87 -25.62
N ARG A 73 12.16 4.83 -24.79
CA ARG A 73 12.56 4.57 -23.40
C ARG A 73 11.37 4.25 -22.51
N LEU A 74 10.27 4.99 -22.65
CA LEU A 74 9.05 4.68 -21.88
C LEU A 74 8.52 3.27 -22.16
N LYS A 75 8.68 2.77 -23.39
CA LYS A 75 8.29 1.41 -23.76
C LYS A 75 9.13 0.34 -23.06
N SER A 76 10.42 0.56 -22.81
CA SER A 76 11.26 -0.45 -22.12
C SER A 76 10.94 -0.59 -20.64
N ASP A 77 10.38 0.46 -20.03
CA ASP A 77 10.19 0.56 -18.59
C ASP A 77 8.74 0.28 -18.16
N LEU A 78 7.82 0.18 -19.13
CA LEU A 78 6.43 -0.17 -18.88
C LEU A 78 6.26 -1.69 -18.78
N PRO A 79 5.71 -2.22 -17.68
CA PRO A 79 5.40 -3.64 -17.55
C PRO A 79 4.34 -4.10 -18.56
N ASP A 80 4.44 -5.36 -18.98
CA ASP A 80 3.60 -5.97 -20.03
C ASP A 80 2.10 -6.04 -19.65
N GLU A 81 1.80 -6.13 -18.36
CA GLU A 81 0.45 -6.09 -17.78
C GLU A 81 0.50 -5.40 -16.40
N LEU A 82 -0.51 -4.59 -16.06
CA LEU A 82 -0.68 -4.03 -14.71
C LEU A 82 -2.18 -3.94 -14.33
N PRO A 83 -2.50 -4.02 -13.02
CA PRO A 83 -3.86 -3.83 -12.54
C PRO A 83 -4.30 -2.37 -12.74
N LEU A 84 -5.59 -2.22 -13.01
CA LEU A 84 -6.25 -0.97 -13.38
C LEU A 84 -6.35 0.02 -12.20
N SER A 85 -5.28 0.76 -11.88
CA SER A 85 -5.42 2.04 -11.15
C SER A 85 -4.16 2.94 -11.25
N GLY A 86 -4.39 4.24 -11.46
CA GLY A 86 -3.57 5.27 -10.79
C GLY A 86 -2.44 5.99 -11.53
N LEU A 87 -2.19 5.78 -12.82
CA LEU A 87 -1.13 6.52 -13.53
C LEU A 87 -1.62 7.90 -14.04
N ARG A 88 -1.16 9.00 -13.45
CA ARG A 88 -1.37 10.37 -13.94
C ARG A 88 -0.07 10.95 -14.50
N VAL A 89 -0.10 11.45 -15.73
CA VAL A 89 1.03 12.16 -16.35
C VAL A 89 0.64 13.63 -16.52
N THR A 90 1.49 14.57 -16.12
CA THR A 90 1.26 16.02 -16.24
C THR A 90 2.50 16.69 -16.84
N ALA A 91 2.31 17.80 -17.55
CA ALA A 91 3.42 18.58 -18.09
C ALA A 91 3.45 19.92 -17.36
N GLU A 92 4.53 20.19 -16.63
CA GLU A 92 4.65 21.36 -15.76
C GLU A 92 6.04 21.96 -15.97
N GLY A 93 6.11 23.23 -16.39
CA GLY A 93 7.37 23.96 -16.56
C GLY A 93 8.38 23.37 -17.58
N GLY A 94 7.96 22.50 -18.50
CA GLY A 94 8.84 21.81 -19.46
C GLY A 94 9.29 20.40 -19.03
N SER A 95 8.86 19.96 -17.84
CA SER A 95 9.08 18.62 -17.29
C SER A 95 7.85 17.74 -17.43
N VAL A 96 8.05 16.44 -17.60
CA VAL A 96 6.97 15.45 -17.70
C VAL A 96 6.88 14.73 -16.36
N VAL A 97 5.88 15.04 -15.54
CA VAL A 97 5.72 14.45 -14.21
C VAL A 97 4.80 13.25 -14.28
N VAL A 98 5.23 12.12 -13.73
CA VAL A 98 4.43 10.91 -13.58
C VAL A 98 4.09 10.73 -12.11
N LYS A 99 2.80 10.65 -11.80
CA LYS A 99 2.27 10.39 -10.46
C LYS A 99 1.63 9.00 -10.41
N THR A 100 2.04 8.20 -9.43
CA THR A 100 1.41 6.91 -9.08
C THR A 100 1.18 6.87 -7.57
N GLY A 101 -0.07 6.98 -7.15
CA GLY A 101 -0.40 7.09 -5.72
C GLY A 101 0.24 8.34 -5.09
N PRO A 102 1.02 8.21 -4.00
CA PRO A 102 1.70 9.33 -3.34
C PRO A 102 3.04 9.73 -3.99
N SER A 103 3.55 8.92 -4.91
CA SER A 103 4.88 9.12 -5.53
C SER A 103 4.76 9.91 -6.82
N GLN A 104 5.66 10.88 -7.02
CA GLN A 104 5.79 11.62 -8.27
C GLN A 104 7.26 11.74 -8.68
N TRP A 105 7.53 11.61 -9.98
CA TRP A 105 8.88 11.77 -10.53
C TRP A 105 8.84 12.41 -11.91
N ASP A 106 9.93 13.03 -12.30
CA ASP A 106 10.13 13.52 -13.66
C ASP A 106 10.50 12.33 -14.58
N ALA A 107 9.74 12.13 -15.65
CA ALA A 107 9.86 11.02 -16.59
C ALA A 107 11.02 11.16 -17.58
N VAL A 108 11.67 12.33 -17.63
CA VAL A 108 12.83 12.60 -18.49
C VAL A 108 14.12 12.31 -17.74
N THR A 109 14.16 12.63 -16.45
CA THR A 109 15.36 12.57 -15.58
C THR A 109 15.31 11.45 -14.57
N GLY A 110 14.13 10.91 -14.23
CA GLY A 110 13.94 9.87 -13.21
C GLY A 110 13.94 10.39 -11.77
N GLN A 111 14.02 11.71 -11.56
CA GLN A 111 14.14 12.31 -10.24
C GLN A 111 12.80 12.37 -9.51
N LEU A 112 12.77 11.93 -8.24
CA LEU A 112 11.62 12.08 -7.34
C LEU A 112 11.38 13.56 -7.00
N LEU A 113 10.12 14.01 -7.08
CA LEU A 113 9.71 15.38 -6.81
C LEU A 113 8.96 15.46 -5.47
N LEU A 114 9.38 16.36 -4.57
CA LEU A 114 8.68 16.62 -3.30
C LEU A 114 7.60 17.68 -3.50
N ASP A 115 6.41 17.47 -2.92
CA ASP A 115 5.28 18.40 -3.00
C ASP A 115 5.28 19.32 -1.76
N PHE A 116 5.39 20.64 -1.96
CA PHE A 116 5.37 21.64 -0.88
C PHE A 116 4.43 22.80 -1.24
N GLU A 117 3.12 22.59 -1.36
CA GLU A 117 2.11 23.66 -1.26
C GLU A 117 0.68 23.15 -1.05
N VAL A 118 -0.10 23.88 -0.24
CA VAL A 118 -1.52 23.63 0.10
C VAL A 118 -2.38 24.51 -0.81
N ALA A 119 -3.32 23.90 -1.57
CA ALA A 119 -4.28 24.65 -2.39
C ALA A 119 -5.73 24.29 -2.03
N GLU A 120 -6.50 25.31 -1.61
CA GLU A 120 -7.95 25.24 -1.40
C GLU A 120 -8.68 24.92 -2.71
N VAL A 121 -9.51 23.87 -2.71
CA VAL A 121 -10.36 23.52 -3.85
C VAL A 121 -11.78 24.06 -3.63
N LYS A 122 -12.11 25.17 -4.30
CA LYS A 122 -13.51 25.57 -4.56
C LYS A 122 -13.97 24.92 -5.86
N GLY A 123 -14.75 23.87 -5.71
CA GLY A 123 -15.45 23.15 -6.78
C GLY A 123 -15.92 21.84 -6.19
N ASN A 124 -17.21 21.51 -6.33
CA ASN A 124 -17.79 20.31 -5.74
C ASN A 124 -17.01 19.05 -6.18
N VAL A 125 -16.09 18.61 -5.31
CA VAL A 125 -15.44 17.31 -5.37
C VAL A 125 -16.49 16.33 -4.87
N VAL A 126 -17.30 15.80 -5.78
CA VAL A 126 -17.81 14.45 -5.54
C VAL A 126 -16.63 13.55 -5.85
N LEU A 127 -15.86 13.22 -4.81
CA LEU A 127 -15.09 12.00 -4.85
C LEU A 127 -16.11 10.91 -5.17
N LEU A 128 -15.95 10.26 -6.33
CA LEU A 128 -16.45 8.89 -6.48
C LEU A 128 -15.53 8.01 -5.63
N ASP A 129 -15.58 8.22 -4.32
CA ASP A 129 -14.97 7.37 -3.31
C ASP A 129 -15.69 6.03 -3.38
N ALA A 130 -15.06 5.13 -4.13
CA ALA A 130 -15.33 3.70 -4.25
C ALA A 130 -16.82 3.34 -4.31
N THR A 131 -17.27 2.97 -5.51
CA THR A 131 -18.54 2.25 -5.63
C THR A 131 -18.53 1.05 -4.66
N PRO A 132 -19.66 0.71 -4.02
CA PRO A 132 -19.73 -0.38 -3.05
C PRO A 132 -19.08 -1.68 -3.54
N GLU A 133 -19.22 -1.96 -4.84
CA GLU A 133 -18.65 -3.15 -5.48
C GLU A 133 -17.11 -3.15 -5.51
N ARG A 134 -16.47 -1.97 -5.61
CA ARG A 134 -15.01 -1.85 -5.54
C ARG A 134 -14.48 -1.97 -4.12
N LYS A 135 -15.21 -1.44 -3.13
CA LYS A 135 -14.91 -1.63 -1.70
C LYS A 135 -15.02 -3.11 -1.34
N GLU A 136 -16.08 -3.76 -1.79
CA GLU A 136 -16.31 -5.18 -1.57
C GLU A 136 -15.21 -6.04 -2.21
N ALA A 137 -14.87 -5.81 -3.48
CA ALA A 137 -13.77 -6.52 -4.13
C ALA A 137 -12.41 -6.32 -3.43
N ALA A 138 -12.13 -5.10 -2.95
CA ALA A 138 -10.92 -4.81 -2.18
C ALA A 138 -10.92 -5.51 -0.81
N ALA A 139 -12.07 -5.56 -0.13
CA ALA A 139 -12.22 -6.30 1.12
C ALA A 139 -12.03 -7.82 0.92
N THR A 140 -12.60 -8.39 -0.14
CA THR A 140 -12.38 -9.81 -0.50
C THR A 140 -10.90 -10.08 -0.72
N GLN A 141 -10.24 -9.24 -1.53
CA GLN A 141 -8.82 -9.40 -1.80
C GLN A 141 -7.97 -9.25 -0.54
N ALA A 142 -8.31 -8.32 0.36
CA ALA A 142 -7.63 -8.16 1.64
C ALA A 142 -7.74 -9.42 2.50
N GLY A 143 -8.92 -10.04 2.56
CA GLY A 143 -9.15 -11.31 3.24
C GLY A 143 -8.31 -12.45 2.67
N GLU A 144 -8.25 -12.59 1.34
CA GLU A 144 -7.43 -13.61 0.67
C GLU A 144 -5.93 -13.46 1.00
N TRP A 145 -5.43 -12.21 1.04
CA TRP A 145 -4.05 -11.94 1.44
C TRP A 145 -3.80 -12.23 2.92
N TYR A 146 -4.77 -11.97 3.79
CA TYR A 146 -4.67 -12.31 5.21
C TYR A 146 -4.60 -13.84 5.41
N GLU A 147 -5.46 -14.59 4.74
CA GLU A 147 -5.46 -16.06 4.78
C GLU A 147 -4.14 -16.65 4.25
N LEU A 148 -3.63 -16.11 3.14
CA LEU A 148 -2.33 -16.50 2.60
C LEU A 148 -1.21 -16.22 3.61
N GLY A 149 -1.25 -15.07 4.30
CA GLY A 149 -0.31 -14.74 5.37
C GLY A 149 -0.29 -15.81 6.46
N GLY A 150 -1.47 -16.22 6.94
CA GLY A 150 -1.61 -17.28 7.94
C GLY A 150 -1.07 -18.64 7.49
N GLN A 151 -1.26 -19.00 6.22
CA GLN A 151 -0.72 -20.24 5.64
C GLN A 151 0.81 -20.23 5.55
N LEU A 152 1.39 -19.07 5.23
CA LEU A 152 2.84 -18.90 5.07
C LEU A 152 3.57 -18.71 6.40
N MET A 153 2.88 -18.31 7.47
CA MET A 153 3.50 -17.93 8.75
C MET A 153 4.54 -18.93 9.26
N LYS A 154 4.28 -20.23 9.13
CA LYS A 154 5.19 -21.30 9.60
C LYS A 154 6.26 -21.74 8.60
N THR A 155 6.12 -21.39 7.32
CA THR A 155 6.93 -21.94 6.22
C THR A 155 7.75 -20.89 5.48
N ASP A 156 7.24 -19.66 5.37
CA ASP A 156 7.89 -18.48 4.78
C ASP A 156 7.45 -17.22 5.54
N ALA A 157 8.17 -16.88 6.60
CA ALA A 157 7.93 -15.68 7.41
C ALA A 157 7.95 -14.40 6.57
N ARG A 158 8.88 -14.29 5.61
CA ARG A 158 8.94 -13.12 4.72
C ARG A 158 7.74 -13.06 3.77
N GLY A 159 7.26 -14.20 3.31
CA GLY A 159 6.03 -14.34 2.53
C GLY A 159 4.80 -13.93 3.32
N ALA A 160 4.69 -14.39 4.55
CA ALA A 160 3.62 -14.03 5.47
C ALA A 160 3.59 -12.53 5.76
N GLU A 161 4.75 -11.93 6.03
CA GLU A 161 4.90 -10.49 6.24
C GLU A 161 4.40 -9.68 5.04
N ARG A 162 4.80 -10.05 3.81
CA ARG A 162 4.32 -9.40 2.58
C ARG A 162 2.80 -9.53 2.43
N ALA A 163 2.27 -10.70 2.72
CA ALA A 163 0.84 -10.99 2.60
C ALA A 163 0.01 -10.16 3.61
N TYR A 164 0.42 -10.13 4.88
CA TYR A 164 -0.26 -9.31 5.90
C TYR A 164 -0.19 -7.81 5.60
N ARG A 165 0.96 -7.29 5.15
CA ARG A 165 1.03 -5.90 4.70
C ARG A 165 0.08 -5.62 3.54
N ARG A 166 -0.03 -6.56 2.60
CA ARG A 166 -0.93 -6.42 1.46
C ARG A 166 -2.40 -6.44 1.89
N ALA A 167 -2.75 -7.26 2.87
CA ALA A 167 -4.08 -7.25 3.48
C ALA A 167 -4.41 -5.89 4.11
N ILE A 168 -3.47 -5.31 4.87
CA ILE A 168 -3.62 -3.98 5.49
C ILE A 168 -3.79 -2.88 4.43
N GLU A 169 -3.02 -2.93 3.34
CA GLU A 169 -3.08 -1.93 2.25
C GLU A 169 -4.40 -1.98 1.46
N LEU A 170 -4.94 -3.17 1.23
CA LEU A 170 -6.13 -3.38 0.42
C LEU A 170 -7.43 -3.22 1.19
N SER A 171 -7.39 -3.45 2.50
CA SER A 171 -8.60 -3.43 3.32
C SER A 171 -9.25 -2.04 3.31
N PRO A 172 -10.54 -1.92 2.93
CA PRO A 172 -11.25 -0.65 2.99
C PRO A 172 -11.40 -0.11 4.41
N GLU A 173 -11.40 -1.00 5.39
CA GLU A 173 -11.47 -0.70 6.82
C GLU A 173 -10.21 -1.23 7.52
N PRO A 174 -9.79 -0.67 8.67
CA PRO A 174 -8.61 -1.14 9.38
C PRO A 174 -8.65 -2.65 9.66
N HIS A 175 -7.67 -3.39 9.12
CA HIS A 175 -7.67 -4.86 9.18
C HIS A 175 -7.04 -5.37 10.49
N TYR A 176 -7.84 -5.44 11.55
CA TYR A 176 -7.38 -5.82 12.90
C TYR A 176 -6.50 -7.07 12.95
N GLY A 177 -6.97 -8.21 12.40
CA GLY A 177 -6.22 -9.47 12.44
C GLY A 177 -4.85 -9.39 11.77
N ALA A 178 -4.76 -8.73 10.61
CA ALA A 178 -3.50 -8.54 9.90
C ALA A 178 -2.51 -7.66 10.67
N TYR A 179 -2.98 -6.65 11.42
CA TYR A 179 -2.11 -5.86 12.29
C TYR A 179 -1.54 -6.68 13.44
N VAL A 180 -2.38 -7.47 14.12
CA VAL A 180 -1.97 -8.32 15.23
C VAL A 180 -0.95 -9.36 14.77
N ASP A 181 -1.27 -10.09 13.70
CA ASP A 181 -0.43 -11.19 13.22
C ASP A 181 0.88 -10.70 12.60
N LEU A 182 0.85 -9.58 11.86
CA LEU A 182 2.07 -8.96 11.34
C LEU A 182 2.98 -8.50 12.48
N GLY A 183 2.43 -7.81 13.48
CA GLY A 183 3.23 -7.34 14.60
C GLY A 183 3.82 -8.50 15.42
N ALA A 184 3.03 -9.56 15.67
CA ALA A 184 3.50 -10.75 16.36
C ALA A 184 4.63 -11.47 15.59
N LEU A 185 4.45 -11.68 14.28
CA LEU A 185 5.46 -12.25 13.39
C LEU A 185 6.78 -11.46 13.43
N LEU A 186 6.70 -10.13 13.44
CA LEU A 186 7.87 -9.26 13.53
C LEU A 186 8.55 -9.31 14.91
N CYS A 187 7.80 -9.53 15.98
CA CYS A 187 8.37 -9.71 17.32
C CYS A 187 9.09 -11.05 17.50
N GLU A 188 8.71 -12.09 16.75
CA GLU A 188 9.37 -13.40 16.80
C GLU A 188 10.75 -13.39 16.12
N GLU A 189 10.98 -12.48 15.16
CA GLU A 189 12.27 -12.35 14.49
C GLU A 189 13.27 -11.50 15.31
N GLU A 190 14.51 -11.99 15.42
CA GLU A 190 15.58 -11.26 16.12
C GLU A 190 15.77 -9.85 15.52
N HIS A 191 15.89 -8.86 16.41
CA HIS A 191 16.12 -7.45 16.09
C HIS A 191 14.98 -6.72 15.34
N ARG A 192 13.76 -7.31 15.28
CA ARG A 192 12.63 -6.70 14.55
C ARG A 192 11.49 -6.20 15.43
N CYS A 193 11.64 -6.24 16.76
CA CYS A 193 10.69 -5.66 17.70
C CYS A 193 10.41 -4.15 17.45
N GLY A 194 11.36 -3.41 16.86
CA GLY A 194 11.14 -2.02 16.42
C GLY A 194 10.15 -1.88 15.25
N ASP A 195 10.21 -2.80 14.27
CA ASP A 195 9.23 -2.84 13.17
C ASP A 195 7.84 -3.23 13.72
N ALA A 196 7.79 -4.19 14.64
CA ALA A 196 6.56 -4.62 15.29
C ALA A 196 5.90 -3.46 16.06
N LEU A 197 6.69 -2.67 16.79
CA LEU A 197 6.20 -1.49 17.50
C LEU A 197 5.52 -0.50 16.55
N ALA A 198 6.11 -0.22 15.38
CA ALA A 198 5.51 0.66 14.38
C ALA A 198 4.17 0.11 13.85
N VAL A 199 4.05 -1.22 13.69
CA VAL A 199 2.80 -1.88 13.28
C VAL A 199 1.73 -1.75 14.37
N PHE A 200 2.08 -1.98 15.63
CA PHE A 200 1.14 -1.84 16.74
C PHE A 200 0.73 -0.38 17.00
N ASP A 201 1.66 0.57 16.90
CA ASP A 201 1.35 2.00 17.01
C ASP A 201 0.35 2.43 15.92
N LYS A 202 0.55 1.97 14.67
CA LYS A 202 -0.40 2.22 13.59
C LYS A 202 -1.75 1.57 13.85
N ALA A 203 -1.78 0.34 14.36
CA ALA A 203 -3.02 -0.35 14.71
C ALA A 203 -3.80 0.40 15.81
N LEU A 204 -3.11 0.88 16.85
CA LEU A 204 -3.69 1.63 17.97
C LEU A 204 -4.23 3.01 17.57
N MET A 205 -3.82 3.58 16.43
CA MET A 205 -4.49 4.76 15.87
C MET A 205 -5.95 4.47 15.47
N HIS A 206 -6.25 3.22 15.12
CA HIS A 206 -7.60 2.76 14.74
C HIS A 206 -8.32 2.09 15.92
N PHE A 207 -7.58 1.41 16.78
CA PHE A 207 -8.10 0.61 17.89
C PHE A 207 -7.48 1.06 19.24
N PRO A 208 -7.75 2.30 19.70
CA PRO A 208 -6.98 2.92 20.79
C PRO A 208 -7.13 2.26 22.15
N THR A 209 -8.21 1.50 22.37
CA THR A 209 -8.52 0.84 23.64
C THR A 209 -8.44 -0.68 23.54
N ASP A 210 -7.74 -1.23 22.53
CA ASP A 210 -7.66 -2.67 22.35
C ASP A 210 -6.59 -3.30 23.27
N ALA A 211 -7.03 -4.25 24.10
CA ALA A 211 -6.17 -4.88 25.11
C ALA A 211 -5.04 -5.70 24.48
N VAL A 212 -5.32 -6.45 23.41
CA VAL A 212 -4.35 -7.33 22.74
C VAL A 212 -3.25 -6.50 22.07
N LEU A 213 -3.61 -5.41 21.40
CA LEU A 213 -2.64 -4.51 20.78
C LEU A 213 -1.76 -3.80 21.83
N HIS A 214 -2.32 -3.37 22.95
CA HIS A 214 -1.51 -2.81 24.05
C HIS A 214 -0.59 -3.86 24.69
N PHE A 215 -1.06 -5.11 24.85
CA PHE A 215 -0.25 -6.22 25.33
C PHE A 215 0.93 -6.51 24.39
N ASN A 216 0.65 -6.71 23.10
CA ASN A 216 1.69 -7.03 22.12
C ASN A 216 2.68 -5.87 21.91
N ARG A 217 2.19 -4.63 21.99
CA ARG A 217 3.05 -3.44 22.02
C ARG A 217 4.00 -3.46 23.22
N ALA A 218 3.52 -3.83 24.40
CA ALA A 218 4.37 -3.94 25.59
C ALA A 218 5.47 -5.00 25.41
N VAL A 219 5.12 -6.16 24.84
CA VAL A 219 6.10 -7.21 24.52
C VAL A 219 7.17 -6.71 23.53
N ALA A 220 6.76 -5.98 22.49
CA ALA A 220 7.69 -5.38 21.53
C ALA A 220 8.64 -4.37 22.20
N LEU A 221 8.12 -3.55 23.12
CA LEU A 221 8.90 -2.58 23.90
C LEU A 221 9.91 -3.25 24.83
N GLU A 222 9.53 -4.36 25.47
CA GLU A 222 10.49 -5.18 26.23
C GLU A 222 11.61 -5.70 25.35
N GLY A 223 11.29 -6.19 24.15
CA GLY A 223 12.26 -6.71 23.18
C GLY A 223 13.30 -5.68 22.73
N ILE A 224 12.96 -4.39 22.72
CA ILE A 224 13.90 -3.29 22.44
C ILE A 224 14.45 -2.59 23.69
N GLY A 225 14.12 -3.07 24.89
CA GLY A 225 14.60 -2.53 26.17
C GLY A 225 13.93 -1.24 26.65
N GLN A 226 12.80 -0.83 26.05
CA GLN A 226 12.01 0.34 26.47
C GLN A 226 11.04 -0.04 27.60
N ILE A 227 11.60 -0.30 28.79
CA ILE A 227 10.88 -0.91 29.92
C ILE A 227 9.80 0.02 30.50
N ASP A 228 10.03 1.33 30.56
CA ASP A 228 9.05 2.27 31.13
C ASP A 228 7.79 2.37 30.26
N GLU A 229 7.98 2.42 28.93
CA GLU A 229 6.91 2.40 27.95
C GLU A 229 6.18 1.05 27.94
N ALA A 230 6.90 -0.06 28.10
CA ALA A 230 6.29 -1.40 28.22
C ALA A 230 5.35 -1.48 29.43
N VAL A 231 5.77 -0.98 30.59
CA VAL A 231 4.93 -0.89 31.79
C VAL A 231 3.67 -0.07 31.53
N GLN A 232 3.78 1.06 30.83
CA GLN A 232 2.61 1.88 30.49
C GLN A 232 1.66 1.15 29.52
N SER A 233 2.20 0.42 28.55
CA SER A 233 1.40 -0.38 27.62
C SER A 233 0.69 -1.54 28.32
N TYR A 234 1.35 -2.26 29.25
CA TYR A 234 0.67 -3.27 30.07
C TYR A 234 -0.44 -2.69 30.94
N ARG A 235 -0.25 -1.49 31.51
CA ARG A 235 -1.32 -0.81 32.25
C ARG A 235 -2.51 -0.49 31.34
N ARG A 236 -2.28 0.00 30.12
CA ARG A 236 -3.37 0.25 29.15
C ARG A 236 -4.08 -1.03 28.71
N CYS A 237 -3.35 -2.13 28.56
CA CYS A 237 -3.94 -3.45 28.35
C CYS A 237 -4.92 -3.79 29.49
N LEU A 238 -4.48 -3.65 30.76
CA LEU A 238 -5.30 -3.94 31.94
C LEU A 238 -6.42 -2.91 32.21
N GLU A 239 -6.30 -1.69 31.70
CA GLU A 239 -7.39 -0.71 31.70
C GLU A 239 -8.52 -1.14 30.73
N ALA A 240 -8.15 -1.74 29.60
CA ALA A 240 -9.09 -2.25 28.60
C ALA A 240 -9.67 -3.62 28.98
N ASP A 241 -8.84 -4.52 29.50
CA ASP A 241 -9.21 -5.84 29.98
C ASP A 241 -8.51 -6.15 31.32
N PRO A 242 -9.18 -5.89 32.45
CA PRO A 242 -8.64 -6.16 33.78
C PRO A 242 -8.36 -7.64 34.06
N ASP A 243 -8.89 -8.57 33.27
CA ASP A 243 -8.76 -10.01 33.47
C ASP A 243 -7.67 -10.62 32.56
N TYR A 244 -6.90 -9.79 31.85
CA TYR A 244 -5.80 -10.22 30.99
C TYR A 244 -4.62 -10.77 31.83
N ALA A 245 -4.67 -12.07 32.13
CA ALA A 245 -3.75 -12.74 33.05
C ALA A 245 -2.28 -12.55 32.67
N ASP A 246 -1.93 -12.72 31.39
CA ASP A 246 -0.53 -12.60 30.95
C ASP A 246 0.03 -11.18 31.11
N ALA A 247 -0.83 -10.16 30.98
CA ALA A 247 -0.43 -8.77 31.24
C ALA A 247 -0.14 -8.54 32.72
N HIS A 248 -0.93 -9.15 33.61
CA HIS A 248 -0.62 -9.16 35.05
C HIS A 248 0.72 -9.84 35.34
N HIS A 249 0.99 -10.98 34.71
CA HIS A 249 2.26 -11.71 34.90
C HIS A 249 3.46 -10.88 34.45
N ASN A 250 3.46 -10.38 33.22
CA ASN A 250 4.59 -9.64 32.65
C ASN A 250 4.81 -8.30 33.34
N LEU A 251 3.73 -7.58 33.66
CA LEU A 251 3.83 -6.33 34.43
C LEU A 251 4.42 -6.58 35.82
N ALA A 252 4.06 -7.68 36.48
CA ALA A 252 4.65 -8.01 37.78
C ALA A 252 6.17 -8.21 37.70
N ILE A 253 6.66 -8.92 36.67
CA ILE A 253 8.10 -9.12 36.43
C ILE A 253 8.81 -7.78 36.20
N LEU A 254 8.22 -6.89 35.39
CA LEU A 254 8.82 -5.57 35.14
C LEU A 254 8.84 -4.69 36.39
N LEU A 255 7.80 -4.76 37.24
CA LEU A 255 7.74 -4.01 38.49
C LEU A 255 8.76 -4.54 39.51
N ASP A 256 9.03 -5.85 39.55
CA ASP A 256 10.10 -6.42 40.37
C ASP A 256 11.49 -5.90 39.96
N ARG A 257 11.77 -5.90 38.64
CA ARG A 257 13.02 -5.33 38.09
C ARG A 257 13.22 -3.85 38.45
N ARG A 258 12.11 -3.12 38.66
CA ARG A 258 12.10 -1.72 39.08
C ARG A 258 12.11 -1.51 40.60
N GLY A 259 12.04 -2.59 41.38
CA GLY A 259 11.94 -2.53 42.84
C GLY A 259 10.56 -2.14 43.39
N ASP A 260 9.52 -2.08 42.56
CA ASP A 260 8.14 -1.84 43.02
C ASP A 260 7.53 -3.14 43.55
N ARG A 261 7.90 -3.45 44.80
CA ARG A 261 7.44 -4.65 45.50
C ARG A 261 5.92 -4.68 45.71
N GLN A 262 5.29 -3.52 45.85
CA GLN A 262 3.84 -3.45 46.08
C GLN A 262 3.08 -3.77 44.79
N GLY A 263 3.52 -3.20 43.67
CA GLY A 263 3.01 -3.51 42.34
C GLY A 263 3.20 -4.98 41.97
N LEU A 264 4.40 -5.53 42.19
CA LEU A 264 4.70 -6.96 42.00
C LEU A 264 3.68 -7.87 42.70
N ILE A 265 3.48 -7.69 44.01
CA ILE A 265 2.58 -8.54 44.80
C ILE A 265 1.14 -8.42 44.30
N ARG A 266 0.70 -7.19 43.98
CA ARG A 266 -0.65 -6.94 43.48
C ARG A 266 -0.91 -7.71 42.18
N HIS A 267 -0.04 -7.57 41.19
CA HIS A 267 -0.24 -8.17 39.88
C HIS A 267 -0.02 -9.69 39.90
N LEU A 268 0.90 -10.23 40.72
CA LEU A 268 1.02 -11.69 40.91
C LEU A 268 -0.23 -12.31 41.57
N ASN A 269 -0.84 -11.64 42.54
CA ASN A 269 -2.06 -12.13 43.16
C ASN A 269 -3.23 -12.13 42.17
N ALA A 270 -3.35 -11.10 41.33
CA ALA A 270 -4.33 -11.05 40.26
C ALA A 270 -4.11 -12.17 39.24
N TYR A 271 -2.87 -12.35 38.75
CA TYR A 271 -2.51 -13.45 37.84
C TYR A 271 -2.92 -14.82 38.41
N ARG A 272 -2.52 -15.11 39.66
CA ARG A 272 -2.85 -16.38 40.32
C ARG A 272 -4.35 -16.63 40.43
N LYS A 273 -5.14 -15.59 40.65
CA LYS A 273 -6.61 -15.69 40.74
C LYS A 273 -7.24 -15.96 39.38
N LEU A 274 -6.67 -15.43 38.31
CA LEU A 274 -7.14 -15.60 36.94
C LEU A 274 -6.68 -16.93 36.32
N SER A 275 -5.57 -17.48 36.81
CA SER A 275 -4.96 -18.72 36.31
C SER A 275 -5.30 -19.99 37.13
N SER A 276 -6.17 -19.88 38.12
CA SER A 276 -6.60 -20.98 39.02
C SER A 276 -7.96 -21.54 38.64
#